data_AF-A0A9P7N4B2-F1
#
_entry.id   AF-A0A9P7N4B2-F1
#
_cell.length_a   1.000
_cell.length_b   1.000
_cell.length_c   1.000
_cell.angle_alpha   90.00
_cell.angle_beta   90.00
_cell.angle_gamma   90.00
#
_symmetry.space_group_name_H-M   'P 1'
#
loop_
_entity.id
_entity.type
_entity.pdbx_description
1 polymer ?
#
loop_
_entity_poly.entity_id
_entity_poly.type
_entity_poly.pdbx_seq_one_letter_code
_entity_poly.pdbx_strand_id
1 'polypeptide(L)' 'MASPLSTSAVLQGMADALPTHQPGDDTSDLASSYELIALLVHSYLAALSFRLCGFTEDKPV' A
#
# COMPACT_ATOMS: atom_id res chain seq x y z
N MET A 1 22.47 1.10 8.76
CA MET A 1 21.35 1.59 7.95
C MET A 1 20.56 0.36 7.52
N ALA A 2 19.34 0.18 8.02
CA ALA A 2 18.51 -0.94 7.56
C ALA A 2 18.19 -0.71 6.08
N SER A 3 18.22 -1.79 5.28
CA SER A 3 17.86 -1.69 3.87
C SER A 3 16.40 -1.22 3.79
N PRO A 4 16.05 -0.20 2.98
CA PRO A 4 14.68 0.28 2.86
C PRO A 4 13.72 -0.81 2.37
N LEU A 5 14.26 -1.86 1.75
CA LEU A 5 13.52 -3.02 1.25
C LEU A 5 13.72 -4.27 2.13
N SER A 6 14.00 -4.12 3.43
CA SER A 6 13.96 -5.27 4.33
C SER A 6 12.53 -5.84 4.40
N THR A 7 12.40 -7.15 4.57
CA THR A 7 11.08 -7.80 4.69
C THR A 7 10.21 -7.16 5.77
N SER A 8 10.81 -6.79 6.91
CA SER A 8 10.15 -6.07 7.99
C SER A 8 9.63 -4.69 7.57
N ALA A 9 10.40 -3.92 6.80
CA ALA A 9 10.00 -2.59 6.35
C ALA A 9 8.87 -2.66 5.32
N VAL A 10 8.94 -3.64 4.41
CA VAL A 10 7.89 -3.90 3.41
C VAL A 10 6.59 -4.33 4.11
N LEU A 11 6.65 -5.29 5.03
CA LEU A 11 5.48 -5.75 5.77
C LEU A 11 4.85 -4.64 6.63
N GLN A 12 5.68 -3.81 7.28
CA GLN A 12 5.18 -2.65 8.02
C GLN A 12 4.48 -1.65 7.08
N GLY A 13 5.07 -1.34 5.93
CA GLY A 13 4.46 -0.45 4.95
C GLY A 13 3.16 -1.00 4.35
N MET A 14 3.03 -2.32 4.20
CA MET A 14 1.77 -2.96 3.83
C MET A 14 0.72 -2.79 4.95
N ALA A 15 1.09 -3.01 6.22
CA ALA A 15 0.19 -2.85 7.35
C ALA A 15 -0.27 -1.40 7.54
N ASP A 16 0.63 -0.43 7.38
CA ASP A 16 0.35 1.00 7.53
C ASP A 16 -0.59 1.55 6.44
N ALA A 17 -0.64 0.88 5.28
CA ALA A 17 -1.50 1.26 4.16
C ALA A 17 -2.90 0.63 4.22
N LEU A 18 -3.14 -0.31 5.15
CA LEU A 18 -4.48 -0.85 5.39
C LEU A 18 -5.30 0.12 6.26
N PRO A 19 -6.63 0.21 6.03
CA PRO A 19 -7.53 0.96 6.89
C PRO A 19 -7.43 0.50 8.36
N THR A 20 -7.60 1.45 9.27
CA THR A 20 -7.82 1.11 10.68
C THR A 20 -9.33 0.96 10.90
N HIS A 21 -9.78 -0.29 11.00
CA HIS A 21 -11.18 -0.58 11.33
C HIS A 21 -11.55 -0.07 12.72
N GLN A 22 -12.81 0.35 12.88
CA GLN A 22 -13.36 0.61 14.20
C GLN A 22 -13.56 -0.70 14.97
N PRO A 23 -13.51 -0.68 16.31
CA PRO A 23 -13.82 -1.87 17.11
C PRO A 23 -15.23 -2.39 16.77
N GLY A 24 -15.31 -3.63 16.29
CA GLY A 24 -16.57 -4.30 15.91
C GLY A 24 -16.94 -4.21 14.42
N ASP A 25 -16.06 -3.67 13.58
CA ASP A 25 -16.16 -3.78 12.12
C ASP A 25 -15.38 -5.00 11.63
N ASP A 26 -16.10 -6.04 11.21
CA ASP A 26 -15.54 -7.29 10.68
C ASP A 26 -15.48 -7.30 9.13
N THR A 27 -15.65 -6.14 8.49
CA THR A 27 -15.54 -6.06 7.03
C THR A 27 -14.12 -6.36 6.58
N SER A 28 -13.98 -6.97 5.40
CA SER A 28 -12.66 -7.28 4.85
C SER A 28 -12.08 -6.04 4.17
N ASP A 29 -10.86 -5.65 4.57
CA ASP A 29 -10.08 -4.59 3.92
C ASP A 29 -9.72 -4.89 2.45
N LEU A 30 -9.70 -6.17 2.10
CA LEU A 30 -9.33 -6.66 0.77
C LEU A 30 -10.50 -7.44 0.18
N ALA A 31 -10.99 -6.97 -0.97
CA ALA A 31 -12.04 -7.62 -1.75
C ALA A 31 -11.50 -8.78 -2.60
N SER A 32 -10.21 -8.80 -2.93
CA SER A 32 -9.59 -9.86 -3.72
C SER A 32 -8.10 -10.03 -3.45
N SER A 33 -7.56 -11.22 -3.71
CA SER A 33 -6.12 -11.52 -3.57
C SER A 33 -5.23 -10.68 -4.50
N TYR A 34 -5.76 -10.15 -5.61
CA TYR A 34 -5.02 -9.23 -6.47
C TYR A 34 -4.62 -7.94 -5.75
N GLU A 35 -5.42 -7.48 -4.80
CA GLU A 35 -5.14 -6.25 -4.04
C GLU A 35 -3.92 -6.41 -3.12
N LEU A 36 -3.58 -7.66 -2.72
CA LEU A 36 -2.32 -7.93 -2.01
C LEU A 36 -1.09 -7.62 -2.86
N ILE A 37 -1.16 -7.88 -4.17
CA ILE A 37 -0.07 -7.59 -5.10
C ILE A 37 0.06 -6.07 -5.25
N ALA A 38 -1.06 -5.36 -5.39
CA ALA A 38 -1.07 -3.91 -5.45
C ALA A 38 -0.52 -3.26 -4.16
N LEU A 39 -0.91 -3.79 -2.99
CA LEU A 39 -0.43 -3.36 -1.68
C LEU A 39 1.09 -3.61 -1.53
N LEU A 40 1.57 -4.76 -1.98
CA LEU A 40 2.99 -5.07 -2.00
C LEU A 40 3.76 -4.08 -2.89
N VAL A 41 3.31 -3.85 -4.13
CA VAL A 41 3.93 -2.88 -5.05
C VAL A 41 3.92 -1.47 -4.44
N HIS A 42 2.81 -1.06 -3.83
CA HIS A 42 2.71 0.22 -3.12
C HIS A 42 3.77 0.33 -2.03
N SER A 43 3.91 -0.69 -1.18
CA SER A 43 4.89 -0.68 -0.08
C SER A 43 6.34 -0.57 -0.57
N TYR A 44 6.69 -1.24 -1.68
CA TYR A 44 8.00 -1.10 -2.33
C TYR A 44 8.24 0.32 -2.83
N LEU A 45 7.27 0.90 -3.53
CA LEU A 45 7.38 2.25 -4.08
C LEU A 45 7.46 3.30 -2.96
N ALA A 46 6.62 3.19 -1.94
CA ALA A 46 6.62 4.07 -0.79
C ALA A 46 7.96 4.01 -0.02
N ALA A 47 8.51 2.81 0.19
CA ALA A 47 9.82 2.62 0.82
C ALA A 47 10.97 3.26 0.02
N LEU A 48 10.83 3.35 -1.30
CA LEU A 48 11.77 4.02 -2.20
C LEU A 48 11.44 5.51 -2.41
N SER A 49 10.50 6.07 -1.63
CA SER A 49 10.03 7.46 -1.73
C SER A 49 9.47 7.83 -3.11
N PHE A 50 8.96 6.86 -3.86
CA PHE A 50 8.21 7.13 -5.08
C PHE A 50 6.91 7.85 -4.71
N ARG A 51 6.62 8.93 -5.44
CA ARG A 51 5.37 9.68 -5.31
C ARG A 51 4.45 9.29 -6.47
N LEU A 52 3.25 8.82 -6.16
CA LEU A 52 2.20 8.60 -7.14
C LEU A 52 1.68 9.98 -7.59
N CYS A 53 1.97 10.38 -8.82
CA CYS A 53 1.58 11.70 -9.35
C CYS A 53 0.11 11.81 -9.78
N GLY A 54 -0.63 10.69 -9.76
CA GLY A 54 -2.06 10.64 -10.04
C GLY A 54 -2.39 9.69 -11.19
N PHE A 55 -3.62 9.18 -11.18
CA PHE A 55 -4.21 8.37 -12.26
C PHE A 55 -5.07 9.26 -13.17
N THR A 56 -4.49 10.34 -13.67
CA THR A 56 -5.20 11.37 -14.47
C THR A 56 -4.75 11.41 -15.92
N GLU A 57 -4.29 10.27 -16.46
CA GLU A 57 -3.93 10.17 -17.88
C GLU A 57 -5.12 10.46 -18.83
N ASP A 58 -6.36 10.28 -18.35
CA ASP A 58 -7.58 10.50 -19.16
C ASP A 58 -8.23 11.89 -18.94
N LYS A 59 -7.69 12.74 -18.06
CA LYS A 59 -8.25 14.09 -17.87
C LYS A 59 -7.60 15.08 -18.85
N PRO A 60 -8.36 15.74 -19.73
CA PRO A 60 -7.81 16.81 -20.55
C PRO A 60 -7.34 17.95 -19.64
N VAL A 61 -6.16 18.46 -19.96
CA VAL A 61 -5.50 19.61 -19.31
C VAL A 61 -6.34 20.88 -19.43
#